data_AF-A0A948WRL4-F1
#
_entry.id   AF-A0A948WRL4-F1
#
_cell.length_a   1.000
_cell.length_b   1.000
_cell.length_c   1.000
_cell.angle_alpha   90.00
_cell.angle_beta   90.00
_cell.angle_gamma   90.00
#
_symmetry.space_group_name_H-M   'P 1'
#
loop_
_entity.id
_entity.type
_entity.pdbx_description
1 polymer ?
#
loop_
_entity_poly.entity_id
_entity_poly.type
_entity_poly.pdbx_seq_one_letter_code
_entity_poly.pdbx_strand_id
1 'polypeptide(L)'
;MTRKVTNIVAYLTPLGWILAYLAGDKDNCRFHLNQSLVIMISSLVLSIGSKVIITVLAFIPILGWLVAILLGIASGLMGLGLAVLWLIGLFGAIQDNERPIPILGGFQVLK
;
A
#
# COMPACT_ATOMS: atom_id res chain seq x y z
N MET A 1 -13.01 19.42 -0.96
CA MET A 1 -13.69 18.30 -0.27
C MET A 1 -13.56 18.52 1.24
N THR A 2 -14.42 17.95 2.09
CA THR A 2 -14.21 18.02 3.55
C THR A 2 -13.03 17.15 3.97
N ARG A 3 -12.36 17.47 5.09
CA ARG A 3 -11.23 16.71 5.66
C ARG A 3 -11.50 15.20 5.68
N LYS A 4 -12.64 14.81 6.24
CA LYS A 4 -13.04 13.40 6.37
C LYS A 4 -13.20 12.70 5.01
N VAL A 5 -13.79 13.37 4.03
CA VAL A 5 -13.94 12.82 2.68
C VAL A 5 -12.56 12.67 2.02
N THR A 6 -11.68 13.66 2.16
CA THR A 6 -10.30 13.57 1.66
C THR A 6 -9.54 12.40 2.28
N ASN A 7 -9.63 12.22 3.61
CA ASN A 7 -9.00 11.11 4.32
C ASN A 7 -9.46 9.74 3.79
N ILE A 8 -10.76 9.54 3.58
CA ILE A 8 -11.31 8.26 3.11
C ILE A 8 -10.95 8.02 1.64
N VAL A 9 -11.14 9.02 0.78
CA VAL A 9 -10.92 8.90 -0.67
C VAL A 9 -9.46 8.57 -0.99
N ALA A 10 -8.51 9.01 -0.15
CA ALA A 10 -7.10 8.68 -0.26
C ALA A 10 -6.80 7.17 -0.25
N TYR A 11 -7.63 6.35 0.40
CA TYR A 11 -7.41 4.90 0.48
C TYR A 11 -8.13 4.10 -0.60
N LEU A 12 -9.08 4.67 -1.35
CA LEU A 12 -9.97 3.87 -2.20
C LEU A 12 -9.26 3.29 -3.42
N THR A 13 -8.56 4.13 -4.16
CA THR A 13 -7.84 3.73 -5.38
C THR A 13 -6.65 4.67 -5.58
N PRO A 14 -5.66 4.30 -6.41
CA PRO A 14 -4.59 5.22 -6.80
C PRO A 14 -5.12 6.54 -7.40
N LEU A 15 -6.19 6.46 -8.20
CA LEU A 15 -6.86 7.64 -8.74
C LEU A 15 -7.56 8.45 -7.64
N GLY A 16 -8.22 7.78 -6.69
CA GLY A 16 -8.79 8.40 -5.50
C GLY A 16 -7.74 9.14 -4.67
N TRP A 17 -6.55 8.54 -4.51
CA TRP A 17 -5.42 9.16 -3.85
C TRP A 17 -4.99 10.47 -4.54
N ILE A 18 -4.84 10.43 -5.88
CA ILE A 18 -4.49 11.63 -6.66
C ILE A 18 -5.56 12.72 -6.49
N LEU A 19 -6.84 12.37 -6.57
CA LEU A 19 -7.96 13.31 -6.38
C LEU A 19 -7.97 13.90 -4.97
N ALA A 20 -7.76 13.08 -3.94
CA ALA A 20 -7.68 13.52 -2.55
C ALA A 20 -6.50 14.48 -2.33
N TYR A 21 -5.36 14.24 -2.99
CA TYR A 21 -4.17 15.08 -2.89
C TYR A 21 -4.35 16.44 -3.61
N LEU A 22 -4.94 16.44 -4.81
CA LEU A 22 -5.05 17.63 -5.65
C LEU A 22 -6.27 18.51 -5.34
N ALA A 23 -7.42 17.91 -5.03
CA ALA A 23 -8.71 18.60 -4.83
C ALA A 23 -9.23 18.55 -3.38
N GLY A 24 -8.52 17.83 -2.50
CA GLY A 24 -8.83 17.71 -1.09
C GLY A 24 -8.13 18.73 -0.21
N ASP A 25 -8.41 18.64 1.10
CA ASP A 25 -7.76 19.45 2.12
C ASP A 25 -6.39 18.87 2.49
N LYS A 26 -5.42 19.01 1.57
CA LYS A 26 -4.11 18.35 1.66
C LYS A 26 -3.38 18.63 2.98
N ASP A 27 -3.49 19.85 3.49
CA ASP A 27 -2.69 20.34 4.62
C ASP A 27 -3.21 19.79 5.94
N ASN A 28 -4.53 19.61 6.07
CA ASN A 28 -5.14 18.98 7.24
C ASN A 28 -5.26 17.46 7.12
N CYS A 29 -5.01 16.87 5.95
CA CYS A 29 -5.12 15.43 5.68
C CYS A 29 -3.76 14.74 5.46
N ARG A 30 -2.64 15.42 5.75
CA ARG A 30 -1.28 14.92 5.45
C ARG A 30 -1.03 13.54 6.03
N PHE A 31 -1.53 13.27 7.23
CA PHE A 31 -1.36 11.99 7.89
C PHE A 31 -1.91 10.82 7.05
N HIS A 32 -3.21 10.85 6.71
CA HIS A 32 -3.86 9.79 5.96
C HIS A 32 -3.44 9.75 4.48
N LEU A 33 -3.14 10.90 3.87
CA LEU A 33 -2.54 10.98 2.54
C LEU A 33 -1.17 10.29 2.51
N ASN A 34 -0.32 10.51 3.53
CA ASN A 34 0.98 9.87 3.61
C ASN A 34 0.85 8.36 3.87
N GLN A 35 0.01 7.95 4.83
CA GLN A 35 -0.15 6.52 5.18
C GLN A 35 -0.69 5.70 4.00
N SER A 36 -1.71 6.20 3.31
CA SER A 36 -2.25 5.57 2.09
C SER A 36 -1.21 5.49 0.97
N LEU A 37 -0.39 6.54 0.79
CA LEU A 37 0.69 6.55 -0.20
C LEU A 37 1.78 5.51 0.12
N VAL A 38 2.21 5.42 1.38
CA VAL A 38 3.20 4.43 1.82
C VAL A 38 2.71 3.02 1.52
N ILE A 39 1.47 2.68 1.89
CA ILE A 39 0.89 1.35 1.60
C ILE A 39 0.85 1.09 0.09
N MET A 40 0.47 2.09 -0.71
CA MET A 40 0.38 1.96 -2.16
C MET A 40 1.76 1.72 -2.80
N ILE A 41 2.79 2.46 -2.36
CA ILE A 41 4.17 2.25 -2.80
C ILE A 41 4.68 0.88 -2.38
N SER A 42 4.48 0.47 -1.12
CA SER A 42 4.88 -0.85 -0.64
C SER A 42 4.23 -1.99 -1.45
N SER A 43 2.94 -1.85 -1.77
CA SER A 43 2.21 -2.83 -2.59
C SER A 43 2.74 -2.88 -4.02
N LEU A 44 3.07 -1.72 -4.61
CA LEU A 44 3.65 -1.64 -5.94
C LEU A 44 5.03 -2.29 -6.00
N VAL A 45 5.90 -1.99 -5.03
CA VAL A 45 7.25 -2.57 -4.92
C VAL A 45 7.19 -4.09 -4.77
N LEU A 46 6.32 -4.60 -3.89
CA LEU A 46 6.14 -6.05 -3.72
C LEU A 46 5.67 -6.71 -5.02
N SER A 47 4.65 -6.14 -5.68
CA SER A 47 4.08 -6.70 -6.91
C SER A 47 5.08 -6.74 -8.06
N ILE A 48 5.76 -5.61 -8.32
CA ILE A 48 6.73 -5.53 -9.43
C ILE A 48 7.99 -6.35 -9.09
N GLY A 49 8.52 -6.22 -7.87
CA GLY A 49 9.72 -6.93 -7.44
C GLY A 49 9.56 -8.44 -7.53
N SER A 50 8.46 -8.99 -6.99
CA SER A 50 8.20 -10.43 -7.07
C SER A 50 8.02 -10.91 -8.51
N LYS A 51 7.32 -10.14 -9.38
CA LYS A 51 7.16 -10.51 -10.79
C LYS A 51 8.49 -10.60 -11.52
N VAL A 52 9.37 -9.60 -11.36
CA VAL A 52 10.69 -9.60 -12.01
C VAL A 52 11.50 -10.83 -11.60
N ILE A 53 11.57 -11.12 -10.30
CA ILE A 53 12.33 -12.28 -9.78
C ILE A 53 11.75 -13.59 -10.31
N ILE A 54 10.43 -13.76 -10.26
CA ILE A 54 9.75 -14.96 -10.76
C ILE A 54 10.01 -15.17 -12.26
N THR A 55 9.98 -14.10 -13.07
CA THR A 55 10.28 -14.19 -14.51
C THR A 55 11.71 -14.64 -14.77
N VAL A 56 12.70 -14.18 -13.99
CA VAL A 56 14.09 -14.65 -14.13
C VAL A 56 14.22 -16.13 -13.76
N LEU A 57 13.57 -16.56 -12.67
CA LEU A 57 13.60 -17.96 -12.24
C LEU A 57 12.93 -18.91 -13.23
N ALA A 58 11.99 -18.43 -14.04
CA ALA A 58 11.31 -19.25 -15.05
C ALA A 58 12.27 -19.83 -16.11
N PHE A 59 13.42 -19.20 -16.34
CA PHE A 59 14.45 -19.68 -17.27
C PHE A 59 15.27 -20.87 -16.72
N ILE A 60 15.13 -21.22 -15.44
CA ILE A 60 15.81 -22.37 -14.82
C ILE A 60 14.78 -23.49 -14.61
N PRO A 61 14.78 -24.54 -15.45
CA PRO A 61 13.81 -25.63 -15.34
C PRO A 61 13.90 -26.34 -13.98
N ILE A 62 12.76 -26.81 -13.48
CA ILE A 62 12.63 -27.58 -12.22
C ILE A 62 13.01 -26.76 -10.98
N LEU A 63 14.29 -26.47 -10.76
CA LEU A 63 14.76 -25.75 -9.55
C LEU A 63 14.21 -24.32 -9.49
N GLY A 64 14.28 -23.56 -10.60
CA GLY A 64 13.75 -22.20 -10.66
C GLY A 64 12.24 -22.17 -10.43
N TRP A 65 11.51 -23.16 -10.95
CA TRP A 65 10.06 -23.27 -10.78
C TRP A 65 9.67 -23.57 -9.34
N LEU A 66 10.38 -24.48 -8.66
CA LEU A 66 10.14 -24.77 -7.25
C LEU A 66 10.35 -23.53 -6.38
N VAL A 67 11.45 -22.80 -6.60
CA VAL A 67 11.72 -21.54 -5.88
C VAL A 67 10.68 -20.48 -6.21
N ALA A 68 10.27 -20.36 -7.48
CA ALA A 68 9.24 -19.41 -7.91
C ALA A 68 7.88 -19.67 -7.23
N ILE A 69 7.49 -20.94 -7.04
CA ILE A 69 6.27 -21.30 -6.30
C ILE A 69 6.37 -20.83 -4.85
N LEU A 70 7.48 -21.12 -4.16
CA LEU A 70 7.69 -20.71 -2.76
C LEU A 70 7.66 -19.19 -2.60
N LEU A 71 8.34 -18.47 -3.50
CA LEU A 71 8.32 -17.00 -3.52
C LEU A 71 6.93 -16.44 -3.84
N GLY A 72 6.16 -17.10 -4.71
CA GLY A 72 4.78 -16.73 -5.00
C GLY A 72 3.89 -16.83 -3.77
N ILE A 73 4.01 -17.92 -3.01
CA ILE A 73 3.27 -18.10 -1.74
C ILE A 73 3.68 -17.03 -0.73
N ALA A 74 4.98 -16.81 -0.53
CA ALA A 74 5.49 -15.80 0.40
C ALA A 74 5.01 -14.38 0.03
N SER A 75 5.07 -14.03 -1.26
CA SER A 75 4.59 -12.74 -1.76
C SER A 75 3.08 -12.57 -1.56
N GLY A 76 2.30 -13.65 -1.73
CA GLY A 76 0.87 -13.66 -1.44
C GLY A 76 0.58 -13.38 0.03
N LEU A 77 1.32 -14.02 0.95
CA LEU A 77 1.17 -13.78 2.40
C LEU A 77 1.53 -12.34 2.78
N MET A 78 2.61 -11.78 2.21
CA MET A 78 2.97 -10.37 2.40
C MET A 78 1.88 -9.43 1.86
N GLY A 79 1.28 -9.77 0.71
CA GLY A 79 0.16 -9.03 0.12
C GLY A 79 -1.07 -9.01 1.02
N LEU A 80 -1.39 -10.12 1.69
CA LEU A 80 -2.44 -10.17 2.71
C LEU A 80 -2.11 -9.25 3.89
N GLY A 81 -0.85 -9.25 4.35
CA GLY A 81 -0.40 -8.32 5.39
C GLY A 81 -0.59 -6.85 5.01
N LEU A 82 -0.23 -6.47 3.78
CA LEU A 82 -0.47 -5.12 3.26
C LEU A 82 -1.96 -4.78 3.15
N ALA A 83 -2.80 -5.75 2.76
CA ALA A 83 -4.25 -5.56 2.74
C ALA A 83 -4.83 -5.31 4.15
N VAL A 84 -4.30 -5.99 5.17
CA VAL A 84 -4.67 -5.73 6.58
C VAL A 84 -4.23 -4.33 7.01
N LEU A 85 -3.00 -3.90 6.68
CA LEU A 85 -2.53 -2.54 6.99
C LEU A 85 -3.38 -1.47 6.27
N TRP A 86 -3.79 -1.74 5.04
CA TRP A 86 -4.71 -0.90 4.28
C TRP A 86 -6.07 -0.77 4.98
N LEU A 87 -6.66 -1.88 5.45
CA LEU A 87 -7.91 -1.85 6.22
C LEU A 87 -7.76 -1.05 7.52
N ILE A 88 -6.67 -1.25 8.27
CA ILE A 88 -6.40 -0.49 9.51
C ILE A 88 -6.32 1.01 9.20
N GLY A 89 -5.60 1.41 8.15
CA GLY A 89 -5.50 2.80 7.71
C GLY A 89 -6.85 3.39 7.30
N LEU A 90 -7.64 2.64 6.52
CA LEU A 90 -8.97 3.03 6.09
C LEU A 90 -9.94 3.20 7.26
N PHE A 91 -9.96 2.26 8.22
CA PHE A 91 -10.79 2.39 9.41
C PHE A 91 -10.37 3.58 10.28
N GLY A 92 -9.06 3.85 10.39
CA GLY A 92 -8.56 5.08 11.00
C GLY A 92 -9.11 6.33 10.32
N ALA A 93 -9.08 6.39 8.98
CA ALA A 93 -9.62 7.51 8.21
C ALA A 93 -11.14 7.69 8.39
N ILE A 94 -11.91 6.60 8.47
CA ILE A 94 -13.36 6.64 8.70
C ILE A 94 -13.68 7.16 10.11
N GLN A 95 -12.87 6.79 11.09
CA GLN A 95 -12.99 7.22 12.49
C GLN A 95 -12.34 8.58 12.76
N ASP A 96 -11.70 9.17 11.74
CA ASP A 96 -10.96 10.44 11.84
C ASP A 96 -9.86 10.37 12.93
N ASN A 97 -9.19 9.22 13.00
CA ASN A 97 -8.21 8.86 14.01
C ASN A 97 -6.84 8.63 13.37
N GLU A 98 -5.88 9.46 13.75
CA GLU A 98 -4.52 9.48 13.19
C GLU A 98 -3.58 8.49 13.89
N ARG A 99 -4.00 7.22 13.99
CA ARG A 99 -3.13 6.15 14.50
C ARG A 99 -2.24 5.62 13.39
N PRO A 100 -0.91 5.57 13.57
CA PRO A 100 0.00 5.03 12.57
C PRO A 100 -0.31 3.55 12.35
N ILE A 101 -0.31 3.12 11.10
CA ILE A 101 -0.46 1.69 10.77
C ILE A 101 0.75 0.93 11.32
N PRO A 102 0.57 -0.32 11.79
CA PRO A 102 1.70 -1.13 12.23
C PRO A 102 2.75 -1.31 11.13
N ILE A 103 4.03 -1.47 11.50
CA ILE A 103 5.18 -1.77 10.63
C ILE A 103 5.57 -0.63 9.67
N LEU A 104 4.61 -0.06 8.94
CA LEU A 104 4.84 0.97 7.91
C LEU A 104 4.53 2.40 8.37
N GLY A 105 3.89 2.56 9.53
CA GLY A 105 3.35 3.85 9.96
C GLY A 105 4.39 4.93 10.27
N GLY A 106 5.67 4.56 10.42
CA GLY A 106 6.77 5.49 10.64
C GLY A 106 7.37 6.11 9.37
N PHE A 107 7.01 5.61 8.19
CA PHE A 107 7.56 6.15 6.93
C PHE A 107 6.86 7.45 6.54
N GLN A 108 7.63 8.49 6.23
CA GLN A 108 7.15 9.78 5.75
C GLN A 108 7.66 10.05 4.34
N VAL A 109 6.74 10.05 3.39
CA VAL A 109 6.97 10.36 1.97
C VAL A 109 6.55 11.80 1.65
N LEU A 110 5.43 12.25 2.23
CA LEU A 110 4.98 13.63 2.15
C LEU A 110 5.56 14.42 3.33
N LYS A 111 6.25 15.53 3.05
CA LYS A 111 6.76 16.49 4.04
C LYS A 111 5.82 17.67 4.17
#